data_AF-A0A947RYI0-F1
#
_entry.id   AF-A0A947RYI0-F1
#
_cell.length_a   1.000
_cell.length_b   1.000
_cell.length_c   1.000
_cell.angle_alpha   90.00
_cell.angle_beta   90.00
_cell.angle_gamma   90.00
#
_symmetry.space_group_name_H-M   'P 1'
#
loop_
_entity.id
_entity.type
_entity.pdbx_description
1 polymer ?
#
loop_
_entity_poly.entity_id
_entity_poly.type
_entity_poly.pdbx_seq_one_letter_code
_entity_poly.pdbx_strand_id
1 'polypeptide(L)'
;MVDLRAYCVIDSLQPQFASFQATIAQGFLPRVDQACLFVEIAPGIEINRVMDIALKSTNVTPGMQIVERHFGMLEVHSDSQA
;
A
#
# COMPACT_ATOMS: atom_id res chain seq x y z
N MET A 1 -8.11 12.61 -15.61
CA MET A 1 -8.95 11.55 -15.01
C MET A 1 -8.01 10.55 -14.37
N VAL A 2 -8.31 10.05 -13.17
CA VAL A 2 -7.51 9.01 -12.51
C VAL A 2 -8.01 7.66 -13.00
N ASP A 3 -7.09 6.80 -13.41
CA ASP A 3 -7.36 5.43 -13.84
C ASP A 3 -6.83 4.43 -12.81
N LEU A 4 -7.67 3.48 -12.40
CA LEU A 4 -7.31 2.43 -11.45
C LEU A 4 -6.73 1.25 -12.22
N ARG A 5 -5.44 0.98 -12.01
CA ARG A 5 -4.69 -0.05 -12.73
C ARG A 5 -4.62 -1.36 -11.98
N ALA A 6 -4.43 -1.30 -10.66
CA ALA A 6 -4.43 -2.46 -9.79
C ALA A 6 -5.05 -2.13 -8.43
N TYR A 7 -5.77 -3.10 -7.88
CA TYR A 7 -6.32 -3.08 -6.53
C TYR A 7 -6.23 -4.50 -5.97
N CYS A 8 -5.26 -4.76 -5.10
CA CYS A 8 -4.98 -6.09 -4.57
C CYS A 8 -5.06 -6.07 -3.05
N VAL A 9 -6.00 -6.83 -2.51
CA VAL A 9 -6.17 -7.02 -1.06
C VAL A 9 -5.54 -8.35 -0.68
N ILE A 10 -4.67 -8.31 0.32
CA ILE A 10 -4.15 -9.49 1.00
C ILE A 10 -4.76 -9.46 2.40
N ASP A 11 -5.54 -10.48 2.73
CA ASP A 11 -6.22 -10.63 4.02
C ASP A 11 -5.24 -10.87 5.17
N SER A 12 -4.19 -11.66 4.94
CA SER A 12 -3.13 -11.94 5.91
C SER A 12 -1.78 -12.16 5.22
N LEU A 13 -0.82 -11.29 5.53
CA LEU A 13 0.56 -11.40 5.05
C LEU A 13 1.26 -12.64 5.65
N GLN A 14 1.63 -13.56 4.76
CA GLN A 14 2.33 -14.79 5.14
C GLN A 14 3.79 -14.49 5.57
N PRO A 15 4.40 -15.30 6.46
CA PRO A 15 5.68 -14.98 7.09
C PRO A 15 6.82 -14.59 6.14
N GLN A 16 6.97 -15.33 5.04
CA GLN A 16 8.02 -15.07 4.05
C GLN A 16 7.75 -13.79 3.25
N PHE A 17 6.49 -13.56 2.86
CA PHE A 17 6.13 -12.39 2.08
C PHE A 17 6.14 -11.12 2.94
N ALA A 18 5.67 -11.17 4.19
CA ALA A 18 5.80 -10.08 5.15
C ALA A 18 7.26 -9.67 5.36
N SER A 19 8.15 -10.66 5.54
CA SER A 19 9.58 -10.43 5.73
C SER A 19 10.26 -9.85 4.49
N PHE A 20 9.89 -10.35 3.31
CA PHE A 20 10.34 -9.80 2.03
C PHE A 20 9.88 -8.36 1.85
N GLN A 21 8.59 -8.09 2.09
CA GLN A 21 8.01 -6.76 1.97
C GLN A 21 8.65 -5.77 2.93
N ALA A 22 8.92 -6.18 4.18
CA ALA A 22 9.67 -5.38 5.15
C ALA A 22 11.13 -5.11 4.73
N THR A 23 11.73 -5.98 3.91
CA THR A 23 13.10 -5.77 3.39
C THR A 23 13.13 -4.68 2.32
N ILE A 24 12.09 -4.58 1.50
CA ILE A 24 12.02 -3.62 0.38
C ILE A 24 11.21 -2.36 0.69
N ALA A 25 10.45 -2.34 1.80
CA ALA A 25 9.65 -1.21 2.22
C ALA A 25 10.53 0.01 2.52
N GLN A 26 10.03 1.19 2.14
CA GLN A 26 10.67 2.48 2.43
C GLN A 26 9.90 3.30 3.48
N GLY A 27 8.72 2.81 3.90
CA GLY A 27 7.90 3.37 4.97
C GLY A 27 7.93 2.51 6.25
N PHE A 28 6.76 2.23 6.80
CA PHE A 28 6.61 1.36 7.98
C PHE A 28 6.70 -0.12 7.59
N LEU A 29 7.29 -0.92 8.46
CA LEU A 29 7.53 -2.33 8.17
C LEU A 29 6.27 -3.15 8.45
N PRO A 30 5.72 -3.88 7.46
CA PRO A 30 4.60 -4.77 7.70
C PRO A 30 5.03 -5.97 8.55
N ARG A 31 4.04 -6.54 9.24
CA ARG A 31 4.21 -7.73 10.09
C ARG A 31 3.43 -8.90 9.54
N VAL A 32 3.81 -10.08 10.01
CA VAL A 32 3.05 -11.32 9.75
C VAL A 32 1.61 -11.14 10.25
N ASP A 33 0.66 -11.70 9.51
CA ASP A 33 -0.78 -11.69 9.78
C ASP A 33 -1.48 -10.32 9.61
N GLN A 34 -0.77 -9.25 9.27
CA GLN A 34 -1.41 -7.99 8.91
C GLN A 34 -2.15 -8.11 7.58
N ALA A 35 -3.29 -7.42 7.48
CA ALA A 35 -3.97 -7.17 6.23
C ALA A 35 -3.19 -6.09 5.46
N CYS A 36 -3.16 -6.20 4.14
CA CYS A 36 -2.38 -5.33 3.27
C CYS A 36 -3.19 -5.00 2.00
N LEU A 37 -3.07 -3.76 1.54
CA LEU A 37 -3.69 -3.28 0.32
C LEU A 37 -2.63 -2.65 -0.58
N PHE A 38 -2.53 -3.14 -1.81
CA PHE A 38 -1.78 -2.53 -2.90
C PHE A 38 -2.73 -1.83 -3.86
N VAL A 39 -2.44 -0.57 -4.17
CA VAL A 39 -3.18 0.23 -5.14
C VAL A 39 -2.21 0.81 -6.15
N GLU A 40 -2.52 0.64 -7.44
CA GLU A 40 -1.80 1.28 -8.54
C GLU A 40 -2.75 2.17 -9.34
N ILE A 41 -2.34 3.41 -9.62
CA ILE A 41 -3.13 4.36 -10.42
C ILE A 41 -2.27 5.09 -11.45
N ALA A 42 -2.93 5.65 -12.48
CA ALA A 42 -2.36 6.65 -13.38
C ALA A 42 -3.22 7.93 -13.41
N PRO A 43 -2.62 9.14 -13.48
CA PRO A 43 -1.19 9.43 -13.47
C PRO A 43 -0.55 9.25 -12.08
N GLY A 44 0.74 8.90 -12.04
CA GLY A 44 1.38 8.47 -10.79
C GLY A 44 1.44 9.50 -9.67
N ILE A 45 1.47 10.80 -9.98
CA ILE A 45 1.53 11.87 -8.97
C ILE A 45 0.31 11.88 -8.04
N GLU A 46 -0.85 11.41 -8.53
CA GLU A 46 -2.10 11.36 -7.77
C GLU A 46 -2.04 10.35 -6.60
N ILE A 47 -1.03 9.48 -6.56
CA ILE A 47 -0.88 8.51 -5.46
C ILE A 47 -0.65 9.22 -4.11
N ASN A 48 -0.08 10.43 -4.12
CA ASN A 48 0.04 11.26 -2.92
C ASN A 48 -1.33 11.61 -2.33
N ARG A 49 -2.30 11.95 -3.20
CA ARG A 49 -3.67 12.26 -2.78
C ARG A 49 -4.40 11.01 -2.29
N VAL A 50 -4.17 9.86 -2.92
CA VAL A 50 -4.71 8.57 -2.45
C VAL A 50 -4.15 8.22 -1.07
N MET A 51 -2.84 8.39 -0.86
CA MET A 51 -2.22 8.17 0.45
C MET A 51 -2.81 9.10 1.51
N ASP A 52 -2.95 10.40 1.23
CA ASP A 52 -3.53 11.37 2.16
C ASP A 52 -4.94 10.96 2.60
N ILE A 53 -5.78 10.51 1.65
CA ILE A 53 -7.13 10.02 1.93
C ILE A 53 -7.07 8.73 2.78
N ALA A 54 -6.24 7.76 2.41
CA ALA A 54 -6.13 6.48 3.13
C ALA A 54 -5.74 6.70 4.60
N LEU A 55 -4.66 7.45 4.85
CA LEU A 55 -4.15 7.68 6.20
C LEU A 55 -5.09 8.51 7.08
N LYS A 56 -5.93 9.36 6.48
CA LYS A 56 -6.90 10.18 7.22
C LYS A 56 -8.26 9.50 7.41
N SER A 57 -8.57 8.48 6.60
CA SER A 57 -9.89 7.81 6.64
C SER A 57 -9.88 6.57 7.52
N THR A 58 -8.75 5.88 7.63
CA THR A 58 -8.63 4.62 8.39
C THR A 58 -7.29 4.54 9.11
N ASN A 59 -7.23 3.69 10.15
CA ASN A 59 -6.00 3.45 10.91
C ASN A 59 -5.11 2.43 10.19
N VAL A 60 -4.43 2.89 9.14
CA VAL A 60 -3.49 2.10 8.32
C VAL A 60 -2.11 2.77 8.31
N THR A 61 -1.06 1.97 8.14
CA THR A 61 0.32 2.46 8.01
C THR A 61 0.85 2.21 6.60
N PRO A 62 1.53 3.19 5.98
CA PRO A 62 2.07 3.03 4.63
C PRO A 62 3.43 2.33 4.66
N GLY A 63 3.59 1.21 3.96
CA GLY A 63 4.90 0.57 3.80
C GLY A 63 5.62 0.96 2.52
N MET A 64 4.90 1.29 1.44
CA MET A 64 5.48 1.81 0.21
C MET A 64 4.63 2.92 -0.40
N GLN A 65 5.28 3.98 -0.87
CA GLN A 65 4.66 5.02 -1.70
C GLN A 65 5.63 5.36 -2.84
N ILE A 66 5.33 4.89 -4.05
CA ILE A 66 6.23 4.99 -5.19
C ILE A 66 5.53 5.75 -6.31
N VAL A 67 6.22 6.76 -6.85
CA VAL A 67 5.81 7.45 -8.07
C VAL A 67 6.76 7.04 -9.18
N GLU A 68 6.24 6.28 -10.15
CA GLU A 68 6.97 5.89 -11.33
C GLU A 68 6.68 6.82 -12.52
N ARG A 69 7.27 6.52 -13.68
CA ARG A 69 7.11 7.32 -14.91
C ARG A 69 5.67 7.38 -15.40
N HIS A 70 4.90 6.29 -15.26
CA HIS A 70 3.57 6.17 -15.86
C HIS A 70 2.44 5.95 -14.85
N PHE A 71 2.77 5.43 -13.66
CA PHE A 71 1.82 5.10 -12.61
C PHE A 71 2.42 5.38 -11.24
N GLY A 72 1.60 5.32 -10.21
CA GLY A 72 2.02 5.40 -8.82
C GLY A 72 1.45 4.21 -8.09
N MET A 73 2.22 3.67 -7.15
CA MET A 73 1.86 2.53 -6.33
C MET A 73 1.88 2.94 -4.85
N LEU A 74 0.83 2.56 -4.12
CA LEU A 74 0.73 2.68 -2.68
C LEU A 74 0.51 1.29 -2.09
N GLU A 75 1.27 0.97 -1.05
CA GLU A 75 0.98 -0.13 -0.15
C GLU A 75 0.67 0.42 1.24
N VAL A 76 -0.41 -0.07 1.84
CA VAL A 76 -0.77 0.18 3.24
C VAL A 76 -1.13 -1.14 3.92
N HIS A 77 -0.85 -1.23 5.20
CA HIS A 77 -1.16 -2.40 6.02
C HIS A 77 -1.73 -2.03 7.39
N SER A 78 -2.43 -2.98 8.01
CA SER A 78 -3.01 -2.84 9.35
C SER A 78 -3.22 -4.21 10.00
N ASP A 79 -3.27 -4.23 11.33
CA ASP A 79 -3.64 -5.43 12.10
C ASP A 79 -5.14 -5.79 11.94
N SER A 80 -5.96 -4.83 11.48
CA SER A 80 -7.38 -5.04 11.16
C SER A 80 -7.59 -5.07 9.65
N GLN A 81 -8.34 -6.06 9.17
CA GLN A 81 -8.82 -6.09 7.78
C GLN A 81 -9.95 -5.06 7.54
N ALA A 82 -10.73 -4.75 8.58
CA ALA A 82 -11.87 -3.84 8.54
C ALA A 82 -11.49 -2.41 8.90
#